data_AF-A0A2I1H232-F1
#
_entry.id   AF-A0A2I1H232-F1
#
_cell.length_a   1.000
_cell.length_b   1.000
_cell.length_c   1.000
_cell.angle_alpha   90.00
_cell.angle_beta   90.00
_cell.angle_gamma   90.00
#
_symmetry.space_group_name_H-M   'P 1'
#
loop_
_entity.id
_entity.type
_entity.pdbx_description
1 polymer ?
#
loop_
_entity_poly.entity_id
_entity_poly.type
_entity_poly.pdbx_seq_one_letter_code
_entity_poly.pdbx_strand_id
1 'polypeptide(L)'
;METNDAPLSVKKKRPVEIHNYPKESIIQYSDSERSYTYNIIKEGTYPPAAYLKYTKGQKGFRIPDNYEVETSLRKPKTRQIVKCIIKYVEKKPVYWVYYGDKFQYHVKSEKSSSDVACLYAKVCTLQKP
;
A
#
# COMPACT_ATOMS: atom_id res chain seq x y z
N MET A 1 21.44 2.11 46.20
CA MET A 1 20.91 3.23 45.40
C MET A 1 20.42 2.61 44.10
N GLU A 2 19.19 2.11 44.11
CA GLU A 2 18.61 1.40 42.94
C GLU A 2 18.03 2.46 41.99
N THR A 3 18.62 2.57 40.81
CA THR A 3 18.10 3.40 39.72
C THR A 3 16.94 2.65 39.07
N ASN A 4 15.72 3.01 39.46
CA ASN A 4 14.50 2.59 38.78
C ASN A 4 14.33 3.41 37.50
N ASP A 5 14.98 3.01 36.41
CA ASP A 5 14.64 3.51 35.08
C ASP A 5 13.33 2.84 34.61
N ALA A 6 12.22 3.52 34.88
CA ALA A 6 10.94 3.18 34.27
C ALA A 6 11.02 3.44 32.75
N PRO A 7 10.56 2.53 31.88
CA PRO A 7 10.56 2.79 30.45
C PRO A 7 9.63 3.96 30.15
N LEU A 8 10.18 5.01 29.51
CA LEU A 8 9.39 6.12 28.96
C LEU A 8 8.32 5.54 28.03
N SER A 9 7.07 5.58 28.48
CA SER A 9 5.90 5.25 27.68
C SER A 9 5.83 6.20 26.48
N VAL A 10 6.32 5.75 25.33
CA VAL A 10 6.21 6.48 24.06
C VAL A 10 4.73 6.54 23.72
N LYS A 11 4.10 7.69 23.98
CA LYS A 11 2.70 7.95 23.62
C LYS A 11 2.51 7.67 22.13
N LYS A 12 1.83 6.57 21.80
CA LYS A 12 1.49 6.22 20.42
C LYS A 12 0.60 7.32 19.85
N LYS A 13 1.11 8.07 18.87
CA LYS A 13 0.32 9.03 18.10
C LYS A 13 -0.79 8.28 17.37
N ARG A 14 -2.01 8.85 17.40
CA ARG A 14 -3.11 8.34 16.59
C ARG A 14 -2.76 8.46 15.11
N PRO A 15 -3.13 7.49 14.26
CA PRO A 15 -3.01 7.64 12.82
C PRO A 15 -3.71 8.89 12.33
N VAL A 16 -3.08 9.60 11.40
CA VAL A 16 -3.58 10.80 10.77
C VAL A 16 -3.56 10.59 9.26
N GLU A 17 -4.70 10.85 8.62
CA GLU A 17 -4.87 10.83 7.18
C GLU A 17 -5.28 12.24 6.71
N ILE A 18 -4.57 12.79 5.74
CA ILE A 18 -4.78 14.15 5.20
C ILE A 18 -4.92 14.03 3.68
N HIS A 19 -6.06 14.47 3.16
CA HIS A 19 -6.32 14.52 1.71
C HIS A 19 -7.42 15.52 1.37
N ASN A 20 -7.47 15.94 0.10
CA ASN A 20 -8.57 16.71 -0.49
C ASN A 20 -9.21 15.98 -1.68
N TYR A 21 -9.10 14.65 -1.71
CA TYR A 21 -9.68 13.81 -2.76
C TYR A 21 -11.21 13.98 -2.84
N PRO A 22 -11.80 14.09 -4.06
CA PRO A 22 -11.19 13.85 -5.37
C PRO A 22 -10.53 15.07 -6.04
N LYS A 23 -10.48 16.25 -5.40
CA LYS A 23 -9.85 17.44 -5.99
C LYS A 23 -8.33 17.25 -6.20
N GLU A 24 -7.69 16.55 -5.27
CA GLU A 24 -6.29 16.14 -5.36
C GLU A 24 -6.18 14.62 -5.28
N SER A 25 -5.27 14.05 -6.06
CA SER A 25 -5.01 12.60 -6.10
C SER A 25 -4.13 12.10 -4.95
N ILE A 26 -3.57 13.02 -4.16
CA ILE A 26 -2.58 12.71 -3.13
C ILE A 26 -3.28 12.51 -1.79
N ILE A 27 -3.03 11.36 -1.17
CA ILE A 27 -3.45 11.03 0.19
C ILE A 27 -2.18 10.80 1.02
N GLN A 28 -2.06 11.53 2.11
CA GLN A 28 -0.97 11.35 3.06
C GLN A 28 -1.48 10.65 4.30
N TYR A 29 -0.84 9.54 4.65
CA TYR A 29 -1.11 8.82 5.88
C TYR A 29 0.13 8.83 6.75
N SER A 30 -0.04 9.04 8.05
CA SER A 30 1.05 8.89 9.02
C SER A 30 0.55 8.29 10.32
N ASP A 31 1.36 7.42 10.91
CA ASP A 31 1.17 6.92 12.27
C ASP A 31 2.41 7.25 13.13
N SER A 32 2.51 6.67 14.33
CA SER A 32 3.65 6.90 15.23
C SER A 32 5.00 6.42 14.69
N GLU A 33 5.02 5.53 13.70
CA GLU A 33 6.21 4.85 13.20
C GLU A 33 6.55 5.20 11.75
N ARG A 34 5.53 5.49 10.93
CA ARG A 34 5.65 5.50 9.47
C ARG A 34 4.76 6.57 8.84
N SER A 35 5.19 7.04 7.68
CA SER A 35 4.39 7.91 6.82
C SER A 35 4.39 7.34 5.41
N TYR A 36 3.22 7.35 4.79
CA TYR A 36 3.02 6.92 3.41
C TYR A 36 2.35 8.05 2.64
N THR A 37 2.70 8.16 1.37
CA THR A 37 1.97 8.97 0.41
C THR A 37 1.41 8.02 -0.63
N TYR A 38 0.14 8.19 -0.95
CA TYR A 38 -0.53 7.52 -2.05
C TYR A 38 -0.89 8.58 -3.08
N ASN A 39 -0.44 8.42 -4.31
CA ASN A 39 -0.85 9.22 -5.44
C ASN A 39 -1.73 8.36 -6.33
N ILE A 40 -3.02 8.69 -6.41
CA ILE A 40 -3.97 7.97 -7.26
C ILE A 40 -3.74 8.39 -8.71
N ILE A 41 -3.18 7.49 -9.50
CA ILE A 41 -2.92 7.73 -10.93
C ILE A 41 -4.17 7.41 -11.75
N LYS A 42 -4.87 6.33 -11.39
CA LYS A 42 -6.10 5.90 -12.06
C LYS A 42 -7.05 5.24 -11.07
N GLU A 43 -8.29 5.69 -11.05
CA GLU A 43 -9.34 5.15 -10.17
C GLU A 43 -9.87 3.79 -10.64
N GLY A 44 -9.74 3.52 -11.95
CA GLY A 44 -10.28 2.30 -12.53
C GLY A 44 -11.80 2.32 -12.66
N THR A 45 -12.39 1.16 -12.91
CA THR A 45 -13.84 0.98 -12.98
C THR A 45 -14.27 -0.24 -12.17
N TYR A 46 -15.47 -0.22 -11.61
CA TYR A 46 -15.99 -1.38 -10.91
C TYR A 46 -16.49 -2.42 -11.91
N PRO A 47 -16.04 -3.69 -11.81
CA PRO A 47 -16.58 -4.74 -12.65
C PRO A 47 -18.08 -5.02 -12.37
N PRO A 48 -18.77 -5.68 -13.30
CA PRO A 48 -20.12 -6.23 -13.11
C PRO A 48 -20.28 -7.01 -11.81
N ALA A 49 -21.46 -6.90 -11.19
CA ALA A 49 -21.78 -7.54 -9.92
C ALA A 49 -21.55 -9.05 -9.90
N ALA A 50 -21.67 -9.72 -11.06
CA ALA A 50 -21.43 -11.16 -11.21
C ALA A 50 -20.02 -11.61 -10.78
N TYR A 51 -19.02 -10.72 -10.81
CA TYR A 51 -17.66 -11.04 -10.41
C TYR A 51 -16.93 -9.94 -9.62
N LEU A 52 -17.66 -8.91 -9.20
CA LEU A 52 -17.15 -7.87 -8.31
C LEU A 52 -16.63 -8.48 -7.00
N LYS A 53 -15.41 -8.12 -6.61
CA LYS A 53 -14.82 -8.51 -5.33
C LYS A 53 -14.78 -7.34 -4.34
N TYR A 54 -14.64 -7.68 -3.07
CA TYR A 54 -14.61 -6.73 -1.96
C TYR A 54 -13.37 -6.96 -1.10
N THR A 55 -12.86 -5.89 -0.49
CA THR A 55 -11.82 -6.00 0.53
C THR A 55 -12.34 -6.72 1.77
N LYS A 56 -11.44 -7.33 2.56
CA LYS A 56 -11.82 -8.00 3.82
C LYS A 56 -12.27 -6.95 4.85
N GLY A 57 -13.40 -7.19 5.51
CA GLY A 57 -13.92 -6.36 6.61
C GLY A 57 -15.45 -6.33 6.64
N GLN A 58 -16.05 -5.90 7.76
CA GLN A 58 -17.51 -5.83 7.91
C GLN A 58 -18.17 -4.89 6.88
N LYS A 59 -17.46 -3.84 6.46
CA LYS A 59 -17.86 -2.91 5.40
C LYS A 59 -16.84 -2.91 4.26
N GLY A 60 -16.54 -4.10 3.74
CA GLY A 60 -15.57 -4.26 2.65
C GLY A 60 -15.83 -3.30 1.49
N PHE A 61 -14.76 -2.71 0.96
CA PHE A 61 -14.84 -1.80 -0.18
C PHE A 61 -14.80 -2.58 -1.48
N ARG A 62 -15.54 -2.12 -2.49
CA ARG A 62 -15.51 -2.68 -3.85
C ARG A 62 -14.09 -2.57 -4.41
N ILE A 63 -13.62 -3.63 -5.06
CA ILE A 63 -12.28 -3.66 -5.66
C ILE A 63 -12.42 -3.24 -7.14
N PRO A 64 -11.87 -2.08 -7.53
CA PRO A 64 -11.87 -1.62 -8.92
C PRO A 64 -10.91 -2.43 -9.81
N ASP A 65 -11.22 -2.46 -11.10
CA ASP A 65 -10.34 -2.90 -12.18
C ASP A 65 -9.54 -1.73 -12.74
N ASN A 66 -8.29 -1.99 -13.15
CA ASN A 66 -7.33 -1.00 -13.64
C ASN A 66 -7.11 0.19 -12.67
N TYR A 67 -7.16 -0.08 -11.36
CA TYR A 67 -6.78 0.89 -10.34
C TYR A 67 -5.26 0.96 -10.23
N GLU A 68 -4.73 2.18 -10.24
CA GLU A 68 -3.31 2.44 -10.29
C GLU A 68 -2.94 3.53 -9.30
N VAL A 69 -1.97 3.22 -8.44
CA VAL A 69 -1.43 4.15 -7.47
C VAL A 69 0.08 4.10 -7.46
N GLU A 70 0.70 5.24 -7.24
CA GLU A 70 2.08 5.29 -6.77
C GLU A 70 2.07 5.46 -5.26
N THR A 71 2.90 4.68 -4.58
CA THR A 71 3.05 4.80 -3.13
C THR A 71 4.50 4.85 -2.74
N SER A 72 4.79 5.71 -1.77
CA SER A 72 6.10 5.76 -1.18
C SER A 72 6.19 4.87 0.05
N LEU A 73 7.11 3.93 0.04
CA LEU A 73 7.41 3.02 1.13
C LEU A 73 8.70 3.44 1.83
N ARG A 74 8.80 3.09 3.13
CA ARG A 74 9.97 3.30 4.02
C ARG A 74 10.18 4.73 4.51
N LYS A 75 11.20 4.90 5.36
CA LYS A 75 11.60 6.18 5.97
C LYS A 75 12.10 7.16 4.89
N PRO A 76 12.03 8.48 5.12
CA PRO A 76 12.40 9.49 4.13
C PRO A 76 13.77 9.28 3.45
N LYS A 77 14.78 8.80 4.20
CA LYS A 77 16.14 8.55 3.69
C LYS A 77 16.28 7.32 2.79
N THR A 78 15.34 6.39 2.85
CA THR A 78 15.32 5.16 2.04
C THR A 78 14.01 5.01 1.29
N ARG A 79 13.36 6.16 1.01
CA ARG A 79 12.02 6.23 0.43
C ARG A 79 12.06 5.58 -0.95
N GLN A 80 11.40 4.44 -1.06
CA GLN A 80 11.22 3.73 -2.33
C GLN A 80 9.84 4.07 -2.87
N ILE A 81 9.77 4.51 -4.11
CA ILE A 81 8.50 4.68 -4.81
C ILE A 81 8.21 3.38 -5.53
N VAL A 82 7.01 2.85 -5.31
CA VAL A 82 6.50 1.69 -6.04
C VAL A 82 5.19 2.05 -6.68
N LYS A 83 4.88 1.35 -7.78
CA LYS A 83 3.62 1.49 -8.48
C LYS A 83 2.79 0.24 -8.24
N CYS A 84 1.61 0.40 -7.67
CA CYS A 84 0.69 -0.69 -7.40
C CYS A 84 -0.45 -0.65 -8.42
N ILE A 85 -0.80 -1.80 -8.97
CA ILE A 85 -1.92 -1.93 -9.92
C ILE A 85 -2.82 -3.08 -9.48
N ILE A 86 -4.13 -2.86 -9.58
CA ILE A 86 -5.13 -3.93 -9.51
C ILE A 86 -5.73 -4.07 -10.90
N LYS A 87 -5.69 -5.27 -11.47
CA LYS A 87 -6.38 -5.62 -12.71
C LYS A 87 -7.18 -6.90 -12.53
N TYR A 88 -8.35 -6.97 -13.15
CA TYR A 88 -9.14 -8.18 -13.23
C TYR A 88 -8.67 -9.01 -14.43
N VAL A 89 -8.18 -10.21 -14.14
CA VAL A 89 -7.81 -11.23 -15.13
C VAL A 89 -8.72 -12.42 -14.90
N GLU A 90 -9.40 -12.89 -15.94
CA GLU A 90 -10.35 -14.01 -15.85
C GLU A 90 -11.37 -13.84 -14.70
N LYS A 91 -11.94 -12.64 -14.59
CA LYS A 91 -12.94 -12.27 -13.57
C LYS A 91 -12.43 -12.30 -12.11
N LYS A 92 -11.10 -12.31 -11.90
CA LYS A 92 -10.49 -12.24 -10.56
C LYS A 92 -9.50 -11.08 -10.46
N PRO A 93 -9.48 -10.35 -9.34
CA PRO A 93 -8.49 -9.31 -9.13
C PRO A 93 -7.12 -9.94 -8.93
N VAL A 94 -6.14 -9.38 -9.63
CA VAL A 94 -4.73 -9.68 -9.46
C VAL A 94 -4.05 -8.38 -9.04
N TYR A 95 -3.07 -8.50 -8.16
CA TYR A 95 -2.42 -7.38 -7.49
C TYR A 95 -0.95 -7.36 -7.93
N TRP A 96 -0.51 -6.23 -8.49
CA TRP A 96 0.87 -6.04 -8.93
C TRP A 96 1.54 -4.94 -8.11
N VAL A 97 2.83 -5.15 -7.83
CA VAL A 97 3.74 -4.12 -7.33
C VAL A 97 4.90 -4.04 -8.30
N TYR A 98 5.06 -2.90 -8.95
CA TYR A 98 6.19 -2.57 -9.80
C TYR A 98 7.19 -1.71 -9.04
N TYR A 99 8.47 -1.98 -9.23
CA TYR A 99 9.58 -1.40 -8.47
C TYR A 99 10.88 -1.38 -9.30
N GLY A 100 11.91 -0.75 -8.73
CA GLY A 100 13.19 -0.50 -9.41
C GLY A 100 13.13 0.70 -10.35
N ASP A 101 14.23 0.94 -11.04
CA ASP A 101 14.35 2.07 -11.95
C ASP A 101 13.27 1.99 -13.04
N LYS A 102 12.53 3.09 -13.22
CA LYS A 102 11.41 3.19 -14.18
C LYS A 102 10.38 2.06 -14.05
N PHE A 103 10.24 1.46 -12.86
CA PHE A 103 9.28 0.38 -12.60
C PHE A 103 9.51 -0.89 -13.44
N GLN A 104 10.76 -1.21 -13.80
CA GLN A 104 11.10 -2.33 -14.67
C GLN A 104 10.87 -3.72 -14.08
N TYR A 105 10.87 -3.85 -12.75
CA TYR A 105 10.63 -5.12 -12.07
C TYR A 105 9.23 -5.17 -11.48
N HIS A 106 8.66 -6.37 -11.36
CA HIS A 106 7.37 -6.54 -10.70
C HIS A 106 7.23 -7.85 -9.94
N VAL A 107 6.39 -7.82 -8.92
CA VAL A 107 5.80 -9.03 -8.30
C VAL A 107 4.29 -8.97 -8.45
N LYS A 108 3.64 -10.12 -8.53
CA LYS A 108 2.18 -10.21 -8.60
C LYS A 108 1.64 -11.27 -7.65
N SER A 109 0.40 -11.08 -7.20
CA SER A 109 -0.36 -12.08 -6.46
C SER A 109 -1.81 -12.10 -6.92
N GLU A 110 -2.39 -13.29 -7.00
CA GLU A 110 -3.82 -13.50 -7.22
C GLU A 110 -4.57 -13.67 -5.89
N LYS A 111 -3.84 -13.68 -4.76
CA LYS A 111 -4.39 -13.97 -3.43
C LYS A 111 -4.91 -12.71 -2.75
N SER A 112 -4.08 -11.68 -2.64
CA SER A 112 -4.44 -10.40 -1.99
C SER A 112 -3.35 -9.32 -2.18
N SER A 113 -3.72 -8.08 -1.88
CA SER A 113 -2.77 -6.95 -1.77
C SER A 113 -1.71 -7.18 -0.69
N SER A 114 -2.07 -7.79 0.44
CA SER A 114 -1.11 -8.11 1.52
C SER A 114 -0.10 -9.18 1.10
N ASP A 115 -0.53 -10.16 0.31
CA ASP A 115 0.34 -11.22 -0.20
C ASP A 115 1.39 -10.66 -1.17
N VAL A 116 0.98 -9.83 -2.14
CA VAL A 116 1.96 -9.18 -3.05
C VAL A 116 2.89 -8.22 -2.30
N ALA A 117 2.41 -7.53 -1.26
CA ALA A 117 3.26 -6.71 -0.41
C ALA A 117 4.31 -7.54 0.35
N CYS A 118 3.95 -8.74 0.81
CA CYS A 118 4.88 -9.68 1.42
C CYS A 118 5.92 -10.20 0.42
N LEU A 119 5.50 -10.53 -0.82
CA LEU A 119 6.40 -10.91 -1.90
C LEU A 119 7.41 -9.79 -2.19
N TYR A 120 6.94 -8.55 -2.30
CA TYR A 120 7.80 -7.39 -2.50
C TYR A 120 8.79 -7.21 -1.33
N ALA A 121 8.32 -7.32 -0.09
CA ALA A 121 9.18 -7.21 1.09
C ALA A 121 10.31 -8.26 1.08
N LYS A 122 10.02 -9.51 0.69
CA LYS A 122 11.01 -10.58 0.56
C LYS A 122 12.08 -10.26 -0.49
N VAL A 123 11.66 -9.79 -1.66
CA VAL A 123 12.60 -9.34 -2.72
C VAL A 123 13.51 -8.23 -2.18
N CYS A 124 12.91 -7.25 -1.51
CA CYS A 124 13.62 -6.13 -0.89
C CYS A 124 14.63 -6.54 0.20
N THR A 125 14.40 -7.65 0.89
CA THR A 125 15.34 -8.17 1.91
C THR A 125 16.47 -8.98 1.31
N LEU A 126 16.25 -9.65 0.18
CA LEU A 126 17.26 -10.45 -0.52
C LEU A 126 18.24 -9.61 -1.36
N GLN A 127 17.88 -8.35 -1.65
CA GLN A 127 18.70 -7.42 -2.43
C GLN A 127 19.58 -6.48 -1.57
N LYS A 128 19.73 -6.75 -0.26
CA LYS A 128 20.69 -6.00 0.58
C LYS A 128 22.10 -6.56 0.35
N PRO A 129 23.11 -5.69 0.11
CA PRO A 129 24.51 -6.12 0.05
C PRO A 129 25.00 -6.69 1.39
#